data_AF-A0A701Y6Z1-F1
#
_entry.id   AF-A0A701Y6Z1-F1
#
_cell.length_a   1.000
_cell.length_b   1.000
_cell.length_c   1.000
_cell.angle_alpha   90.00
_cell.angle_beta   90.00
_cell.angle_gamma   90.00
#
_symmetry.space_group_name_H-M   'P 1'
#
loop_
_entity.id
_entity.type
_entity.pdbx_description
1 polymer ?
#
loop_
_entity_poly.entity_id
_entity_poly.type
_entity_poly.pdbx_seq_one_letter_code
_entity_poly.pdbx_strand_id
1 'polypeptide(L)'
;MGFNYSIDDEHAEKFISLLVLGALYAIKEKAMSIDEAEVFVFTPSTSRILSEAGYSSALVDIIDYGCELEDVSDLIPERLTDNVKDLISQTLSLISSRDYVAGTIDKKISIK
;
A
#
# COMPACT_ATOMS: atom_id res chain seq x y z
N MET A 1 17.22 -14.84 7.49
CA MET A 1 15.88 -15.34 7.83
C MET A 1 14.90 -14.70 6.87
N GLY A 2 14.16 -15.49 6.10
CA GLY A 2 13.20 -15.00 5.11
C GLY A 2 11.77 -15.37 5.51
N PHE A 3 10.87 -14.39 5.53
CA PHE A 3 9.44 -14.60 5.71
C PHE A 3 8.77 -14.52 4.34
N ASN A 4 8.02 -15.55 3.95
CA ASN A 4 7.27 -15.55 2.69
C ASN A 4 5.79 -15.67 3.00
N TYR A 5 5.01 -14.77 2.41
CA TYR A 5 3.55 -14.78 2.43
C TYR A 5 3.05 -14.84 0.99
N SER A 6 2.31 -15.88 0.63
CA SER A 6 1.64 -15.97 -0.67
C SER A 6 0.14 -16.05 -0.47
N ILE A 7 -0.59 -15.42 -1.38
CA ILE A 7 -2.05 -15.36 -1.41
C ILE A 7 -2.51 -15.52 -2.86
N ASP A 8 -3.70 -16.05 -3.07
CA ASP A 8 -4.32 -16.11 -4.39
C ASP A 8 -4.46 -14.70 -5.01
N ASP A 9 -4.27 -14.64 -6.33
CA ASP A 9 -4.26 -13.39 -7.09
C ASP A 9 -5.58 -12.60 -6.95
N GLU A 10 -6.72 -13.31 -6.86
CA GLU A 10 -8.04 -12.69 -6.65
C GLU A 10 -8.15 -11.87 -5.35
N HIS A 11 -7.31 -12.17 -4.36
CA HIS A 11 -7.24 -11.49 -3.07
C HIS A 11 -6.01 -10.58 -2.92
N ALA A 12 -5.03 -10.70 -3.82
CA ALA A 12 -3.75 -10.03 -3.73
C ALA A 12 -3.89 -8.50 -3.72
N GLU A 13 -4.75 -7.91 -4.56
CA GLU A 13 -4.91 -6.45 -4.59
C GLU A 13 -5.47 -5.93 -3.26
N LYS A 14 -6.43 -6.64 -2.68
CA LYS A 14 -7.01 -6.27 -1.38
C LYS A 14 -5.98 -6.42 -0.27
N PHE A 15 -5.15 -7.46 -0.32
CA PHE A 15 -4.04 -7.64 0.62
C PHE A 15 -3.03 -6.50 0.53
N ILE A 16 -2.59 -6.12 -0.67
CA ILE A 16 -1.64 -5.01 -0.86
C ILE A 16 -2.28 -3.69 -0.42
N SER A 17 -3.55 -3.46 -0.73
CA SER A 17 -4.28 -2.26 -0.27
C SER A 17 -4.32 -2.16 1.26
N LEU A 18 -4.44 -3.30 1.97
CA LEU A 18 -4.38 -3.33 3.44
C LEU A 18 -2.97 -3.01 3.96
N LEU A 19 -1.92 -3.47 3.27
CA LEU A 19 -0.54 -3.13 3.59
C LEU A 19 -0.29 -1.62 3.41
N VAL A 20 -0.72 -1.06 2.28
CA VAL A 20 -0.67 0.39 1.99
C VAL A 20 -1.41 1.17 3.08
N LEU A 21 -2.63 0.78 3.41
CA LEU A 21 -3.42 1.43 4.46
C LEU A 21 -2.69 1.41 5.82
N GLY A 22 -2.10 0.27 6.17
CA GLY A 22 -1.33 0.12 7.40
C GLY A 22 -0.11 1.05 7.44
N ALA A 23 0.64 1.15 6.33
CA ALA A 23 1.77 2.04 6.21
C ALA A 23 1.36 3.53 6.32
N LEU A 24 0.34 3.96 5.56
CA LEU A 24 -0.16 5.34 5.62
C LEU A 24 -0.67 5.71 7.01
N TYR A 25 -1.39 4.79 7.67
CA TYR A 25 -1.88 5.01 9.02
C TYR A 25 -0.73 5.12 10.03
N ALA A 26 0.29 4.28 9.91
CA ALA A 26 1.48 4.35 10.76
C ALA A 26 2.25 5.67 10.56
N ILE A 27 2.38 6.15 9.32
CA ILE A 27 2.94 7.49 9.01
C ILE A 27 2.10 8.57 9.69
N LYS A 28 0.78 8.56 9.49
CA LYS A 28 -0.14 9.55 10.07
C LYS A 28 -0.03 9.64 11.59
N GLU A 29 0.01 8.50 12.26
CA GLU A 29 0.13 8.41 13.73
C GLU A 29 1.58 8.54 14.23
N LYS A 30 2.54 8.84 13.34
CA LYS A 30 3.97 9.00 13.63
C LYS A 30 4.61 7.75 14.27
N ALA A 31 4.04 6.58 14.00
CA ALA A 31 4.56 5.29 14.43
C ALA A 31 5.60 4.72 13.45
N MET A 32 5.68 5.27 12.25
CA MET A 32 6.59 4.89 11.16
C MET A 32 6.98 6.14 10.38
N SER A 33 8.25 6.27 10.00
CA SER A 33 8.73 7.30 9.08
C SER A 33 8.36 6.98 7.63
N ILE A 34 8.49 7.95 6.72
CA ILE A 34 8.24 7.74 5.29
C ILE A 34 9.29 6.75 4.74
N ASP A 35 10.57 6.95 5.03
CA ASP A 35 11.68 6.06 4.65
C ASP A 35 11.44 4.60 5.08
N GLU A 36 10.93 4.40 6.30
CA GLU A 36 10.58 3.06 6.77
C GLU A 36 9.43 2.45 5.95
N ALA A 37 8.43 3.24 5.58
CA ALA A 37 7.30 2.79 4.77
C ALA A 37 7.71 2.43 3.32
N GLU A 38 8.71 3.11 2.76
CA GLU A 38 9.28 2.77 1.45
C GLU A 38 9.85 1.37 1.42
N VAL A 39 10.53 0.94 2.49
CA VAL A 39 11.07 -0.43 2.61
C VAL A 39 9.96 -1.48 2.46
N PHE A 40 8.73 -1.17 2.83
CA PHE A 40 7.61 -2.11 2.79
C PHE A 40 6.79 -2.03 1.50
N VAL A 41 6.46 -0.84 1.01
CA VAL A 41 5.43 -0.73 -0.05
C VAL A 41 5.63 0.43 -1.02
N PHE A 42 6.08 1.60 -0.56
CA PHE A 42 6.22 2.79 -1.41
C PHE A 42 7.55 2.80 -2.15
N THR A 43 7.67 1.95 -3.18
CA THR A 43 8.79 2.01 -4.10
C THR A 43 8.31 2.05 -5.55
N PRO A 44 9.04 2.73 -6.44
CA PRO A 44 8.77 2.69 -7.89
C PRO A 44 8.79 1.26 -8.44
N SER A 45 9.57 0.36 -7.82
CA SER A 45 9.63 -1.04 -8.22
C SER A 45 8.35 -1.79 -7.91
N THR A 46 7.72 -1.53 -6.74
CA THR A 46 6.43 -2.08 -6.36
C THR A 46 5.35 -1.65 -7.34
N SER A 47 5.26 -0.34 -7.61
CA SER A 47 4.31 0.22 -8.58
C SER A 47 4.43 -0.45 -9.96
N ARG A 48 5.67 -0.52 -10.50
CA ARG A 48 5.92 -1.16 -11.79
C ARG A 48 5.49 -2.62 -11.82
N ILE A 49 5.86 -3.41 -10.80
CA ILE A 49 5.51 -4.84 -10.73
C ILE A 49 4.00 -5.03 -10.75
N LEU A 50 3.25 -4.22 -10.00
CA LEU A 50 1.79 -4.31 -9.94
C LEU A 50 1.14 -3.87 -11.24
N SER A 51 1.65 -2.81 -11.87
CA SER A 51 1.19 -2.37 -13.19
C SER A 51 1.40 -3.45 -14.25
N GLU A 52 2.59 -4.04 -14.32
CA GLU A 52 2.94 -5.11 -15.28
C GLU A 52 2.12 -6.39 -15.05
N ALA A 53 1.72 -6.65 -13.80
CA ALA A 53 0.85 -7.78 -13.45
C ALA A 53 -0.65 -7.51 -13.67
N GLY A 54 -1.03 -6.31 -14.12
CA GLY A 54 -2.42 -5.97 -14.46
C GLY A 54 -3.32 -5.60 -13.27
N TYR A 55 -2.73 -5.22 -12.14
CA TYR A 55 -3.48 -4.67 -11.00
C TYR A 55 -4.10 -3.31 -11.36
N SER A 56 -5.11 -2.89 -10.59
CA SER A 56 -5.86 -1.67 -10.89
C SER A 56 -4.99 -0.42 -10.89
N SER A 57 -5.23 0.49 -11.83
CA SER A 57 -4.52 1.78 -11.88
C SER A 57 -4.72 2.57 -10.58
N ALA A 58 -5.88 2.44 -9.94
CA ALA A 58 -6.13 3.07 -8.64
C ALA A 58 -5.14 2.62 -7.56
N LEU A 59 -4.80 1.33 -7.49
CA LEU A 59 -3.77 0.86 -6.55
C LEU A 59 -2.38 1.39 -6.93
N VAL A 60 -2.04 1.32 -8.21
CA VAL A 60 -0.74 1.77 -8.74
C VAL A 60 -0.55 3.26 -8.45
N ASP A 61 -1.53 4.09 -8.76
CA ASP A 61 -1.52 5.54 -8.51
C ASP A 61 -1.31 5.85 -7.02
N ILE A 62 -1.98 5.13 -6.11
CA ILE A 62 -1.80 5.31 -4.66
C ILE A 62 -0.35 5.01 -4.24
N ILE A 63 0.26 3.96 -4.79
CA ILE A 63 1.65 3.59 -4.47
C ILE A 63 2.61 4.64 -5.05
N ASP A 64 2.36 5.11 -6.28
CA ASP A 64 3.16 6.17 -6.90
C ASP A 64 3.10 7.45 -6.05
N TYR A 65 1.91 7.93 -5.68
CA TYR A 65 1.77 9.08 -4.78
C TYR A 65 2.38 8.86 -3.40
N GLY A 66 2.39 7.61 -2.92
CA GLY A 66 3.07 7.26 -1.68
C GLY A 66 4.59 7.40 -1.76
N CYS A 67 5.20 7.15 -2.93
CA CYS A 67 6.64 7.36 -3.17
C CYS A 67 7.02 8.85 -3.13
N GLU A 68 6.08 9.74 -3.44
CA GLU A 68 6.32 11.20 -3.46
C GLU A 68 6.15 11.86 -2.08
N LEU A 69 5.82 11.09 -1.02
CA LEU A 69 5.55 11.66 0.30
C LEU A 69 6.79 12.29 0.95
N GLU A 70 7.98 11.77 0.69
CA GLU A 70 9.24 12.35 1.17
C GLU A 70 9.42 13.76 0.58
N ASP A 71 9.25 13.90 -0.73
CA ASP A 71 9.32 15.20 -1.43
C ASP A 71 8.29 16.20 -0.90
N VAL A 72 7.07 15.73 -0.59
CA VAL A 72 6.05 16.58 0.06
C VAL A 72 6.51 17.03 1.43
N SER A 73 7.08 16.13 2.24
CA SER A 73 7.60 16.45 3.57
C SER A 73 8.71 17.50 3.51
N ASP A 74 9.60 17.39 2.53
CA ASP A 74 10.78 18.23 2.41
C ASP A 74 10.49 19.59 1.77
N LEU A 75 9.64 19.63 0.74
CA LEU A 75 9.37 20.84 -0.03
C LEU A 75 8.17 21.63 0.49
N ILE A 76 7.12 20.95 0.97
CA ILE A 76 5.83 21.56 1.34
C ILE A 76 5.22 20.83 2.57
N PRO A 77 5.89 20.84 3.73
CA PRO A 77 5.53 20.03 4.90
C PRO A 77 4.10 20.27 5.41
N GLU A 78 3.56 21.48 5.23
CA GLU A 78 2.19 21.82 5.62
C GLU A 78 1.12 21.00 4.88
N ARG A 79 1.45 20.43 3.71
CA ARG A 79 0.53 19.58 2.92
C ARG A 79 0.64 18.09 3.24
N LEU A 80 1.70 17.66 3.93
CA LEU A 80 1.95 16.24 4.18
C LEU A 80 0.77 15.56 4.88
N THR A 81 0.24 16.21 5.93
CA THR A 81 -0.85 15.66 6.72
C THR A 81 -2.10 15.42 5.88
N ASP A 82 -2.43 16.34 4.97
CA ASP A 82 -3.63 16.22 4.15
C ASP A 82 -3.43 15.25 2.99
N ASN A 83 -2.24 15.22 2.37
CA ASN A 83 -1.90 14.21 1.36
C ASN A 83 -1.98 12.78 1.92
N VAL A 84 -1.46 12.54 3.13
CA VAL A 84 -1.58 11.22 3.79
C VAL A 84 -3.04 10.86 4.07
N LYS A 85 -3.87 11.81 4.52
CA LYS A 85 -5.31 11.56 4.74
C LYS A 85 -6.04 11.24 3.43
N ASP A 86 -5.71 11.95 2.35
CA ASP A 86 -6.31 11.73 1.04
C ASP A 86 -5.95 10.33 0.51
N LEU A 87 -4.68 9.91 0.65
CA LEU A 87 -4.27 8.55 0.28
C LEU A 87 -4.97 7.48 1.13
N ILE A 88 -5.14 7.72 2.43
CA ILE A 88 -5.93 6.83 3.30
C ILE A 88 -7.36 6.71 2.79
N SER A 89 -8.00 7.83 2.45
CA SER A 89 -9.37 7.86 1.94
C SER A 89 -9.50 7.08 0.61
N GLN A 90 -8.58 7.31 -0.33
CA GLN A 90 -8.52 6.59 -1.61
C GLN A 90 -8.33 5.09 -1.40
N THR A 91 -7.41 4.71 -0.50
CA THR A 91 -7.15 3.29 -0.19
C THR A 91 -8.38 2.62 0.44
N LEU A 92 -9.07 3.30 1.35
CA LEU A 92 -10.31 2.79 1.96
C LEU A 92 -11.43 2.62 0.92
N SER A 93 -11.54 3.54 -0.04
CA SER A 93 -12.48 3.44 -1.15
C SER A 93 -12.18 2.21 -2.02
N LEU A 94 -10.90 2.01 -2.37
CA LEU A 94 -10.44 0.84 -3.13
C LEU A 94 -10.79 -0.47 -2.41
N ILE A 95 -10.52 -0.57 -1.10
CA ILE A 95 -10.82 -1.75 -0.29
C ILE A 95 -12.33 -2.04 -0.24
N SER A 96 -13.15 -0.98 -0.13
CA SER A 96 -14.61 -1.08 0.03
C SER A 96 -15.34 -1.37 -1.28
N SER A 97 -14.77 -0.96 -2.41
CA SER A 97 -15.33 -1.18 -3.76
C SER A 97 -15.27 -2.64 -4.22
N ARG A 98 -14.43 -3.46 -3.59
CA ARG A 98 -14.25 -4.87 -3.94
C ARG A 98 -15.19 -5.74 -3.13
N ASP A 99 -16.05 -6.47 -3.85
CA ASP A 99 -16.95 -7.46 -3.27
C ASP A 99 -16.17 -8.45 -2.41
N TYR A 100 -16.71 -8.73 -1.23
CA TYR A 100 -16.22 -9.82 -0.41
C TYR A 100 -16.56 -11.14 -1.10
N VAL A 101 -15.55 -11.80 -1.65
CA VAL A 101 -15.69 -13.18 -2.10
C VAL A 101 -15.69 -14.07 -0.87
N ALA A 102 -16.85 -14.62 -0.53
CA ALA A 102 -17.00 -15.58 0.55
C ALA A 102 -16.22 -16.85 0.21
N GLY A 103 -15.23 -17.22 1.03
CA GLY A 103 -14.36 -18.36 0.78
C GLY A 103 -13.20 -18.44 1.77
N THR A 104 -12.46 -19.54 1.70
CA THR A 104 -11.19 -19.66 2.45
C THR A 104 -10.10 -19.07 1.57
N ILE A 105 -9.45 -18.01 2.01
CA ILE A 105 -8.25 -17.49 1.33
C ILE A 105 -7.19 -18.60 1.40
N ASP A 106 -6.77 -19.18 0.27
CA ASP A 106 -5.58 -20.04 0.25
C ASP A 106 -4.37 -19.13 0.44
N LYS A 107 -3.83 -19.13 1.65
CA LYS A 107 -2.62 -18.41 2.02
C LYS A 107 -1.59 -19.38 2.54
N LYS A 108 -0.33 -19.16 2.14
CA LYS A 108 0.81 -19.94 2.63
C LYS A 108 1.79 -19.00 3.31
N ILE A 109 2.20 -19.37 4.51
CA ILE A 109 3.19 -18.64 5.30
C ILE A 109 4.35 -19.59 5.55
N SER A 110 5.57 -19.17 5.23
CA SER A 110 6.77 -19.97 5.48
C SER A 110 7.92 -19.10 5.99
N ILE A 111 8.70 -19.65 6.91
CA ILE A 111 9.91 -19.04 7.48
C ILE A 111 11.09 -19.91 7.02
N LYS A 112 12.06 -19.29 6.34
CA LYS A 112 13.29 -19.91 5.84
C LYS A 112 14.53 -19.36 6.54
#